data_AF-A0A849RTY1-F1
#
_entry.id   AF-A0A849RTY1-F1
#
_cell.length_a   1.000
_cell.length_b   1.000
_cell.length_c   1.000
_cell.angle_alpha   90.00
_cell.angle_beta   90.00
_cell.angle_gamma   90.00
#
_symmetry.space_group_name_H-M   'P 1'
#
loop_
_entity.id
_entity.type
_entity.pdbx_description
1 polymer ?
#
loop_
_entity_poly.entity_id
_entity_poly.type
_entity_poly.pdbx_seq_one_letter_code
_entity_poly.pdbx_strand_id
1 'polypeptide(L)' 'MNHLETAPTPKNDPRLLESVQVIVLRPFCLHGQPLTKGTTVELPRYVAVDMITLGKAELVT' A
#
# COMPACT_ATOMS: atom_id res chain seq x y z
N MET A 1 -23.00 -25.03 14.77
CA MET A 1 -22.51 -24.92 13.38
C MET A 1 -23.33 -23.81 12.75
N ASN A 2 -22.75 -22.64 12.50
CA ASN A 2 -23.32 -21.63 11.59
C ASN A 2 -22.15 -20.82 11.01
N HIS A 3 -21.81 -21.19 9.78
CA HIS A 3 -21.00 -20.44 8.83
C HIS A 3 -21.74 -19.12 8.53
N LEU A 4 -21.07 -17.98 8.70
CA LEU A 4 -21.34 -16.83 7.85
C LEU A 4 -20.05 -16.01 7.75
N GLU A 5 -19.29 -16.30 6.70
CA GLU A 5 -18.28 -15.41 6.14
C GLU A 5 -18.93 -14.06 5.83
N THR A 6 -18.55 -13.03 6.56
CA THR A 6 -18.60 -11.65 6.07
C THR A 6 -17.37 -10.94 6.60
N ALA A 7 -16.23 -11.19 5.96
CA ALA A 7 -15.12 -10.26 6.04
C ALA A 7 -15.64 -8.89 5.57
N PRO A 8 -15.57 -7.84 6.39
CA PRO A 8 -16.09 -6.54 5.98
C PRO A 8 -15.30 -6.09 4.76
N THR A 9 -16.00 -5.83 3.66
CA THR A 9 -15.44 -5.24 2.44
C THR A 9 -14.60 -4.01 2.80
N PRO A 10 -13.29 -3.97 2.50
CA PRO A 10 -12.39 -2.90 2.96
C PRO A 10 -12.53 -1.62 2.11
N LYS A 11 -13.75 -1.24 1.73
CA LYS A 11 -14.00 -0.02 0.93
C LYS A 11 -14.22 1.24 1.77
N ASN A 12 -14.39 1.11 3.08
CA ASN A 12 -14.73 2.23 3.96
C ASN A 12 -13.97 2.24 5.29
N ASP A 13 -12.86 1.50 5.42
CA ASP A 13 -12.01 1.61 6.61
C ASP A 13 -11.13 2.87 6.48
N PRO A 14 -11.32 3.90 7.33
CA PRO A 14 -10.58 5.16 7.21
C PRO A 14 -9.07 4.98 7.40
N ARG A 15 -8.61 3.88 8.00
CA ARG A 15 -7.19 3.58 8.19
C ARG A 15 -6.50 3.13 6.90
N LEU A 16 -7.26 2.75 5.88
CA LEU A 16 -6.72 2.42 4.56
C LEU A 16 -6.34 3.69 3.78
N LEU A 17 -7.04 4.80 4.04
CA LEU A 17 -6.74 6.11 3.46
C LEU A 17 -5.63 6.86 4.20
N GLU A 18 -5.15 6.32 5.33
CA GLU A 18 -4.00 6.89 6.03
C GLU A 18 -2.78 6.90 5.12
N SER A 19 -2.13 8.06 5.01
CA SER A 19 -0.87 8.21 4.30
C SER A 19 0.27 7.58 5.11
N VAL A 20 1.06 6.73 4.47
CA VAL A 20 2.27 6.13 5.06
C VAL A 20 3.47 6.38 4.16
N GLN A 21 4.65 6.50 4.76
CA GLN A 21 5.90 6.62 4.02
C GLN A 21 6.46 5.24 3.69
N VAL A 22 6.81 5.05 2.43
CA VAL A 22 7.48 3.84 1.94
C VAL A 22 8.74 4.21 1.17
N ILE A 23 9.77 3.37 1.29
CA ILE A 23 10.97 3.44 0.46
C ILE A 23 10.81 2.50 -0.73
N VAL A 24 11.07 3.02 -1.93
CA VAL A 24 10.96 2.26 -3.17
C VAL A 24 12.19 1.35 -3.33
N LEU A 25 11.98 0.04 -3.36
CA LEU A 25 13.04 -0.96 -3.54
C LEU A 25 13.26 -1.29 -5.02
N ARG A 26 12.21 -1.21 -5.84
CA ARG A 26 12.25 -1.44 -7.29
C ARG A 26 11.43 -0.37 -8.00
N PRO A 27 11.85 0.13 -9.17
CA PRO A 27 11.12 1.18 -9.86
C PRO A 27 9.73 0.71 -10.31
N PHE A 28 8.73 1.57 -10.15
CA PHE A 28 7.35 1.35 -10.62
C PHE A 28 6.66 2.69 -10.90
N CYS A 29 5.57 2.66 -11.64
CA CYS A 29 4.77 3.85 -11.88
C CYS A 29 3.58 3.88 -10.92
N LEU A 30 3.36 5.00 -10.25
CA LEU A 30 2.19 5.28 -9.42
C LEU A 30 1.45 6.49 -10.01
N HIS A 31 0.18 6.34 -10.35
CA HIS A 31 -0.63 7.40 -11.00
C HIS A 31 0.04 8.05 -12.23
N GLY A 32 0.81 7.27 -13.00
CA GLY A 32 1.55 7.78 -14.16
C GLY A 32 2.87 8.50 -13.83
N GLN A 33 3.23 8.63 -12.54
CA GLN A 33 4.54 9.12 -12.12
C GLN A 33 5.51 7.95 -11.90
N PRO A 34 6.68 7.94 -12.56
CA PRO A 34 7.70 6.94 -12.33
C PRO A 34 8.38 7.19 -10.98
N LEU A 35 8.36 6.17 -10.14
CA LEU A 35 9.08 6.14 -8.87
C LEU A 35 10.37 5.35 -9.02
N THR A 36 11.47 5.94 -8.60
CA THR A 36 12.82 5.38 -8.69
C THR A 36 13.22 4.67 -7.41
N LYS A 37 14.10 3.67 -7.53
CA LYS A 37 14.67 2.97 -6.37
C LYS A 37 15.38 3.96 -5.44
N GLY A 38 15.16 3.80 -4.13
CA GLY A 38 15.74 4.61 -3.06
C GLY A 38 14.96 5.90 -2.77
N THR A 39 13.91 6.20 -3.53
CA THR A 39 13.02 7.33 -3.24
C THR A 39 12.06 6.95 -2.13
N THR A 40 11.92 7.82 -1.13
CA THR A 40 10.83 7.74 -0.16
C THR A 40 9.62 8.49 -0.68
N VAL A 41 8.46 7.85 -0.67
CA VAL A 41 7.20 8.44 -1.10
C VAL A 41 6.13 8.23 -0.04
N GLU A 42 5.25 9.22 0.08
CA GLU A 42 4.05 9.11 0.90
C GLU A 42 2.87 8.70 0.01
N LEU A 43 2.18 7.63 0.38
CA LEU A 43 1.04 7.11 -0.36
C LEU A 43 0.02 6.44 0.58
N PRO A 44 -1.23 6.25 0.13
CA PRO A 44 -2.24 5.62 0.97
C PRO A 44 -1.84 4.20 1.38
N ARG A 45 -2.16 3.83 2.62
CA ARG A 45 -1.79 2.55 3.21
C ARG A 45 -2.22 1.34 2.37
N TYR A 46 -3.38 1.39 1.73
CA TYR A 46 -3.80 0.29 0.84
C TYR A 46 -2.84 0.10 -0.34
N VAL A 47 -2.37 1.19 -0.96
CA VAL A 47 -1.37 1.15 -2.03
C VAL A 47 -0.02 0.67 -1.48
N ALA A 48 0.36 1.11 -0.28
CA ALA A 48 1.60 0.70 0.37
C ALA A 48 1.64 -0.82 0.54
N VAL A 49 0.57 -1.38 1.10
CA VAL A 49 0.42 -2.82 1.32
C VAL A 49 0.58 -3.58 0.00
N ASP A 50 -0.09 -3.16 -1.07
CA ASP A 50 0.05 -3.80 -2.38
C ASP A 50 1.50 -3.75 -2.88
N MET A 51 2.17 -2.59 -2.77
CA MET A 51 3.56 -2.44 -3.23
C MET A 51 4.55 -3.26 -2.38
N ILE A 52 4.30 -3.40 -1.09
CA ILE A 52 5.11 -4.22 -0.18
C ILE A 52 4.91 -5.70 -0.47
N THR A 53 3.66 -6.15 -0.65
CA THR A 53 3.34 -7.54 -1.03
C THR A 53 3.98 -7.92 -2.36
N LEU A 54 4.08 -6.98 -3.31
CA LEU A 54 4.78 -7.18 -4.58
C LEU A 54 6.32 -7.07 -4.48
N GLY A 55 6.87 -6.76 -3.30
CA GLY A 55 8.30 -6.57 -3.08
C GLY A 55 8.89 -5.38 -3.84
N LYS A 56 8.08 -4.34 -4.07
CA LYS A 56 8.46 -3.10 -4.76
C LYS A 56 8.81 -1.97 -3.79
N ALA A 57 8.27 -1.98 -2.59
CA ALA A 57 8.51 -0.97 -1.56
C ALA A 57 8.55 -1.59 -0.16
N GLU A 58 9.01 -0.83 0.82
CA GLU A 58 9.05 -1.19 2.25
C GLU A 58 8.59 -0.01 3.10
N LEU A 59 7.95 -0.26 4.24
CA LEU A 59 7.56 0.82 5.17
C LEU A 59 8.81 1.48 5.77
N VAL A 60 8.78 2.81 5.84
CA VAL A 60 9.77 3.57 6.60
C VAL A 60 9.25 3.69 8.04
N THR A 61 9.96 3.06 8.98
CA THR A 61 9.69 3.13 10.44
C THR A 61 10.42 4.29 11.10
#